data_AF-A0A9E0EFT3-F1
#
_entry.id   AF-A0A9E0EFT3-F1
#
_cell.length_a   1.000
_cell.length_b   1.000
_cell.length_c   1.000
_cell.angle_alpha   90.00
_cell.angle_beta   90.00
_cell.angle_gamma   90.00
#
_symmetry.space_group_name_H-M   'P 1'
#
loop_
_entity.id
_entity.type
_entity.pdbx_description
1 polymer ?
#
loop_
_entity_poly.entity_id
_entity_poly.type
_entity_poly.pdbx_seq_one_letter_code
_entity_poly.pdbx_strand_id
1 'polypeptide(L)'
;MPRLTDAEKSVLDGREGPLKRVALQFIVDYAEVMGAERLCDVTKAHLFAGAHHYIDACTSDDIDEVISEMLLCSTEKVSLDCFACYAQADVGPTDPVRWQQLGVSPERHDRNRVILEKYTKAGLYPAATCTPYLSGFLPRMGEHYVSTESHAVTLMNSLWGACANADGIEAAFCSAVCGKTPLWGNHIMSNRGGTHHFRVEFTPQNVMEWDLLGYVIGSRTPTHSTPVLSGDLGTPGMVELKSCFASMATTGGAELRHIIGVTPEATDFDRAFRGRKAVAEEVITPRDIEEAAELFAGTDEAVDYVSLGCPHYSIDQVRDV
;
A
#
# COMPACT_ATOMS: atom_id res chain seq x y z
N MET A 1 -9.64 15.10 20.09
CA MET A 1 -9.88 13.68 20.41
C MET A 1 -11.06 13.11 19.63
N PRO A 2 -10.92 11.92 19.01
CA PRO A 2 -11.98 11.22 18.29
C PRO A 2 -13.11 10.75 19.24
N ARG A 3 -14.32 10.57 18.70
CA ARG A 3 -15.46 9.98 19.41
C ARG A 3 -15.35 8.46 19.38
N LEU A 4 -15.11 7.88 20.54
CA LEU A 4 -14.98 6.43 20.72
C LEU A 4 -16.31 5.77 21.11
N THR A 5 -16.54 4.59 20.54
CA THR A 5 -17.60 3.66 20.95
C THR A 5 -17.30 3.06 22.32
N ASP A 6 -18.31 2.47 22.96
CA ASP A 6 -18.11 1.83 24.26
C ASP A 6 -17.22 0.57 24.17
N ALA A 7 -17.21 -0.11 23.01
CA ALA A 7 -16.27 -1.20 22.74
C ALA A 7 -14.82 -0.70 22.69
N GLU A 8 -14.55 0.39 21.98
CA GLU A 8 -13.21 1.00 21.90
C GLU A 8 -12.73 1.50 23.28
N LYS A 9 -13.61 2.14 24.06
CA LYS A 9 -13.30 2.53 25.45
C LYS A 9 -12.98 1.30 26.32
N SER A 10 -13.75 0.22 26.18
CA SER A 10 -13.52 -1.02 26.92
C SER A 10 -12.16 -1.66 26.60
N VAL A 11 -11.66 -1.54 25.36
CA VAL A 11 -10.30 -1.96 24.99
C VAL A 11 -9.25 -1.06 25.65
N LEU A 12 -9.45 0.26 25.65
CA LEU A 12 -8.56 1.21 26.32
C LEU A 12 -8.51 1.01 27.85
N ASP A 13 -9.63 0.60 28.46
CA ASP A 13 -9.71 0.19 29.86
C ASP A 13 -8.96 -1.14 30.15
N GLY A 14 -8.39 -1.78 29.12
CA GLY A 14 -7.56 -2.97 29.22
C GLY A 14 -8.32 -4.31 29.22
N ARG A 15 -9.64 -4.31 28.94
CA ARG A 15 -10.45 -5.53 29.02
C ARG A 15 -10.13 -6.58 27.96
N GLU A 16 -9.50 -6.18 26.85
CA GLU A 16 -9.01 -7.10 25.81
C GLU A 16 -7.49 -7.33 25.84
N GLY A 17 -6.86 -7.03 26.98
CA GLY A 17 -5.43 -7.25 27.19
C GLY A 17 -4.53 -6.10 26.73
N PRO A 18 -3.25 -6.12 27.14
CA PRO A 18 -2.34 -5.00 26.97
C PRO A 18 -1.99 -4.74 25.50
N LEU A 19 -1.83 -5.79 24.68
CA LEU A 19 -1.51 -5.67 23.26
C LEU A 19 -2.53 -4.79 22.52
N LYS A 20 -3.82 -5.12 22.62
CA LYS A 20 -4.88 -4.34 21.97
C LYS A 20 -5.05 -2.95 22.58
N ARG A 21 -4.87 -2.81 23.89
CA ARG A 21 -4.93 -1.51 24.57
C ARG A 21 -3.87 -0.55 24.01
N VAL A 22 -2.61 -0.98 23.97
CA VAL A 22 -1.49 -0.17 23.48
C VAL A 22 -1.68 0.18 21.99
N ALA A 23 -2.02 -0.81 21.17
CA ALA A 23 -2.27 -0.59 19.74
C ALA A 23 -3.44 0.37 19.50
N LEU A 24 -4.56 0.24 20.23
CA LEU A 24 -5.69 1.14 20.08
C LEU A 24 -5.36 2.55 20.57
N GLN A 25 -4.57 2.70 21.64
CA GLN A 25 -4.13 4.01 22.11
C GLN A 25 -3.34 4.74 21.01
N PHE A 26 -2.38 4.06 20.37
CA PHE A 26 -1.66 4.61 19.22
C PHE A 26 -2.63 5.08 18.11
N ILE A 27 -3.63 4.28 17.77
CA ILE A 27 -4.62 4.63 16.73
C ILE A 27 -5.49 5.83 17.14
N VAL A 28 -5.82 5.98 18.43
CA VAL A 28 -6.55 7.15 18.94
C VAL A 28 -5.72 8.42 18.84
N ASP A 29 -4.43 8.34 19.18
CA ASP A 29 -3.50 9.46 19.07
C ASP A 29 -3.27 9.83 17.60
N TYR A 30 -3.11 8.82 16.74
CA TYR A 30 -3.01 9.01 15.30
C TYR A 30 -4.28 9.65 14.72
N ALA A 31 -5.46 9.20 15.14
CA ALA A 31 -6.75 9.80 14.75
C ALA A 31 -6.86 11.27 15.13
N GLU A 32 -6.35 11.65 16.31
CA GLU A 32 -6.34 13.04 16.75
C GLU A 32 -5.43 13.91 15.86
N VAL A 33 -4.23 13.43 15.52
CA VAL A 33 -3.30 14.12 14.61
C VAL A 33 -3.92 14.30 13.22
N MET A 34 -4.59 13.26 12.70
CA MET A 34 -5.24 13.32 11.39
C MET A 34 -6.56 14.09 11.38
N GLY A 35 -7.04 14.56 12.53
CA GLY A 35 -8.33 15.25 12.65
C GLY A 35 -9.53 14.33 12.40
N ALA A 36 -9.37 13.01 12.55
CA ALA A 36 -10.43 12.05 12.37
C ALA A 36 -11.43 12.12 13.53
N GLU A 37 -12.72 12.28 13.23
CA GLU A 37 -13.74 12.36 14.29
C GLU A 37 -14.09 11.00 14.91
N ARG A 38 -13.82 9.89 14.20
CA ARG A 38 -14.19 8.51 14.54
C ARG A 38 -13.17 7.54 13.94
N LEU A 39 -13.21 6.29 14.38
CA LEU A 39 -12.45 5.18 13.81
C LEU A 39 -13.35 4.36 12.87
N CYS A 40 -12.75 3.56 11.99
CA CYS A 40 -13.45 2.53 11.21
C CYS A 40 -12.82 1.14 11.42
N ASP A 41 -13.62 0.11 11.14
CA ASP A 41 -13.20 -1.28 11.28
C ASP A 41 -12.29 -1.69 10.13
N VAL A 42 -11.15 -2.29 10.45
CA VAL A 42 -10.18 -2.82 9.49
C VAL A 42 -10.39 -4.32 9.35
N THR A 43 -10.62 -4.81 8.14
CA THR A 43 -10.87 -6.23 7.87
C THR A 43 -9.66 -6.96 7.32
N LYS A 44 -8.70 -6.22 6.74
CA LYS A 44 -7.47 -6.76 6.16
C LYS A 44 -6.29 -5.84 6.39
N ALA A 45 -5.11 -6.42 6.58
CA ALA A 45 -3.86 -5.71 6.73
C ALA A 45 -2.76 -6.36 5.89
N HIS A 46 -2.03 -5.56 5.13
CA HIS A 46 -0.84 -5.98 4.41
C HIS A 46 0.38 -5.30 5.04
N LEU A 47 1.23 -6.09 5.69
CA LEU A 47 2.15 -5.60 6.72
C LEU A 47 3.60 -5.91 6.39
N PHE A 48 4.48 -4.93 6.60
CA PHE A 48 5.91 -5.14 6.70
C PHE A 48 6.23 -6.04 7.91
N ALA A 49 6.65 -7.28 7.64
CA ALA A 49 6.85 -8.30 8.67
C ALA A 49 8.17 -9.03 8.51
N GLY A 50 8.89 -9.19 9.63
CA GLY A 50 10.21 -9.79 9.67
C GLY A 50 11.27 -8.85 10.23
N ALA A 51 12.53 -9.29 10.18
CA ALA A 51 13.67 -8.50 10.64
C ALA A 51 14.13 -7.49 9.58
N HIS A 52 13.36 -6.43 9.37
CA HIS A 52 13.75 -5.33 8.48
C HIS A 52 14.78 -4.42 9.14
N HIS A 53 15.52 -3.62 8.36
CA HIS A 53 16.60 -2.80 8.92
C HIS A 53 16.17 -1.78 10.00
N TYR A 54 14.92 -1.30 9.96
CA TYR A 54 14.47 -0.31 10.96
C TYR A 54 14.42 -0.89 12.38
N ILE A 55 14.17 -2.20 12.55
CA ILE A 55 14.14 -2.82 13.89
C ILE A 55 15.53 -2.96 14.51
N ASP A 56 16.60 -2.74 13.73
CA ASP A 56 17.98 -2.72 14.23
C ASP A 56 18.24 -1.44 15.07
N ALA A 57 17.33 -0.46 15.06
CA ALA A 57 17.39 0.71 15.93
C ALA A 57 17.11 0.38 17.41
N CYS A 58 16.34 -0.67 17.68
CA CYS A 58 16.15 -1.18 19.04
C CYS A 58 17.31 -2.12 19.39
N THR A 59 17.98 -1.83 20.50
CA THR A 59 19.16 -2.59 20.95
C THR A 59 18.81 -3.85 21.74
N SER A 60 17.53 -4.16 21.93
CA SER A 60 17.10 -5.35 22.68
C SER A 60 17.14 -6.61 21.82
N ASP A 61 17.57 -7.71 22.43
CA ASP A 61 17.47 -9.05 21.84
C ASP A 61 16.12 -9.73 22.16
N ASP A 62 15.29 -9.13 23.02
CA ASP A 62 13.93 -9.61 23.31
C ASP A 62 12.96 -9.13 22.22
N ILE A 63 12.40 -10.06 21.46
CA ILE A 63 11.49 -9.78 20.35
C ILE A 63 10.24 -9.01 20.83
N ASP A 64 9.76 -9.26 22.05
CA ASP A 64 8.59 -8.54 22.57
C ASP A 64 8.93 -7.10 22.91
N GLU A 65 10.16 -6.82 23.34
CA GLU A 65 10.65 -5.45 23.51
C GLU A 65 10.80 -4.75 22.17
N VAL A 66 11.40 -5.42 21.18
CA VAL A 66 11.54 -4.90 19.82
C VAL A 66 10.18 -4.58 19.20
N ILE A 67 9.20 -5.48 19.30
CA ILE A 67 7.84 -5.24 18.78
C ILE A 67 7.17 -4.08 19.54
N SER A 68 7.27 -4.07 20.87
CA SER A 68 6.66 -3.02 21.68
C SER A 68 7.20 -1.63 21.33
N GLU A 69 8.52 -1.51 21.20
CA GLU A 69 9.18 -0.24 20.93
C GLU A 69 9.02 0.19 19.46
N MET A 70 9.34 -0.71 18.53
CA MET A 70 9.47 -0.36 17.12
C MET A 70 8.15 -0.39 16.33
N LEU A 71 7.13 -1.12 16.80
CA LEU A 71 5.86 -1.28 16.06
C LEU A 71 4.66 -0.73 16.81
N LEU A 72 4.69 -0.76 18.14
CA LEU A 72 3.63 -0.22 18.99
C LEU A 72 4.00 1.15 19.59
N CYS A 73 5.22 1.65 19.32
CA CYS A 73 5.75 2.90 19.86
C CYS A 73 5.59 3.01 21.39
N SER A 74 5.80 1.91 22.10
CA SER A 74 5.52 1.78 23.53
C SER A 74 6.74 1.28 24.30
N THR A 75 6.94 1.85 25.48
CA THR A 75 7.92 1.35 26.45
C THR A 75 7.38 0.19 27.29
N GLU A 76 6.07 -0.09 27.21
CA GLU A 76 5.45 -1.24 27.86
C GLU A 76 5.72 -2.50 27.04
N LYS A 77 6.42 -3.47 27.63
CA LYS A 77 6.63 -4.78 26.99
C LYS A 77 5.32 -5.56 26.88
N VAL A 78 4.91 -5.86 25.65
CA VAL A 78 3.74 -6.68 25.33
C VAL A 78 4.10 -7.77 24.32
N SER A 79 3.46 -8.93 24.44
CA SER A 79 3.62 -10.03 23.48
C SER A 79 2.66 -9.86 22.31
N LEU A 80 3.16 -10.08 21.09
CA LEU A 80 2.31 -10.23 19.91
C LEU A 80 1.68 -11.62 19.89
N ASP A 81 0.40 -11.69 20.28
CA ASP A 81 -0.33 -12.95 20.42
C ASP A 81 -1.39 -13.16 19.31
N CYS A 82 -1.92 -12.09 18.72
CA CYS A 82 -2.91 -12.18 17.64
C CYS A 82 -3.02 -10.87 16.82
N PHE A 83 -3.54 -11.01 15.60
CA PHE A 83 -4.11 -9.89 14.83
C PHE A 83 -5.64 -9.93 14.90
N ALA A 84 -6.29 -8.77 14.87
CA ALA A 84 -7.75 -8.64 14.88
C ALA A 84 -8.40 -8.78 13.49
N CYS A 85 -7.59 -8.81 12.43
CA CYS A 85 -8.05 -8.88 11.04
C CYS A 85 -7.20 -9.87 10.21
N TYR A 86 -7.58 -10.13 8.95
CA TYR A 86 -6.75 -10.94 8.07
C TYR A 86 -5.45 -10.18 7.74
N ALA A 87 -4.33 -10.68 8.25
CA ALA A 87 -3.02 -10.06 8.06
C ALA A 87 -2.18 -10.89 7.07
N GLN A 88 -1.58 -10.22 6.09
CA GLN A 88 -0.67 -10.81 5.11
C GLN A 88 0.67 -10.07 5.12
N ALA A 89 1.78 -10.81 5.03
CA ALA A 89 3.11 -10.23 4.93
C ALA A 89 3.35 -9.59 3.56
N ASP A 90 3.83 -8.35 3.59
CA ASP A 90 4.52 -7.67 2.49
C ASP A 90 5.90 -8.30 2.23
N VAL A 91 6.69 -7.74 1.31
CA VAL A 91 8.02 -8.23 0.93
C VAL A 91 8.85 -8.50 2.18
N GLY A 92 9.34 -9.73 2.31
CA GLY A 92 10.21 -10.12 3.42
C GLY A 92 11.64 -9.57 3.25
N PRO A 93 12.36 -9.31 4.35
CA PRO A 93 13.74 -8.80 4.28
C PRO A 93 14.77 -9.87 3.91
N THR A 94 14.37 -11.14 3.82
CA THR A 94 15.25 -12.27 3.53
C THR A 94 14.46 -13.39 2.87
N ASP A 95 14.99 -13.92 1.76
CA ASP A 95 14.44 -15.11 1.11
C ASP A 95 14.61 -16.34 2.02
N PRO A 96 13.54 -17.08 2.37
CA PRO A 96 13.62 -18.17 3.34
C PRO A 96 14.37 -19.42 2.82
N VAL A 97 14.64 -19.50 1.51
CA VAL A 97 15.23 -20.68 0.85
C VAL A 97 16.63 -20.37 0.31
N ARG A 98 16.79 -19.24 -0.37
CA ARG A 98 18.00 -18.87 -1.12
C ARG A 98 18.84 -17.77 -0.46
N TRP A 99 18.60 -17.47 0.81
CA TRP A 99 19.33 -16.43 1.56
C TRP A 99 20.86 -16.49 1.42
N GLN A 100 21.46 -17.68 1.43
CA GLN A 100 22.92 -17.84 1.25
C GLN A 100 23.40 -17.36 -0.12
N GLN A 101 22.63 -17.65 -1.18
CA GLN A 101 22.96 -17.22 -2.54
C GLN A 101 22.82 -15.69 -2.70
N LEU A 102 21.92 -15.09 -1.93
CA LEU A 102 21.73 -13.64 -1.86
C LEU A 102 22.73 -12.95 -0.92
N GLY A 103 23.72 -13.67 -0.37
CA GLY A 103 24.76 -13.11 0.48
C GLY A 103 24.30 -12.70 1.88
N VAL A 104 23.13 -13.19 2.34
CA VAL A 104 22.63 -12.93 3.69
C VAL A 104 23.43 -13.77 4.69
N SER A 105 23.77 -13.20 5.84
CA SER A 105 24.50 -13.93 6.89
C SER A 105 23.58 -14.91 7.64
N PRO A 106 24.11 -16.02 8.20
CA PRO A 106 23.33 -16.95 9.01
C PRO A 106 22.61 -16.26 10.17
N GLU A 107 23.27 -15.29 10.82
CA GLU A 107 22.73 -14.54 11.96
C GLU A 107 21.50 -13.71 11.54
N ARG A 108 21.58 -13.03 10.38
CA ARG A 108 20.46 -12.23 9.85
C ARG A 108 19.30 -13.12 9.45
N HIS A 109 19.58 -14.24 8.78
CA HIS A 109 18.57 -15.23 8.43
C HIS A 109 17.86 -15.77 9.67
N ASP A 110 18.60 -16.18 10.69
CA ASP A 110 18.04 -16.74 11.92
C ASP A 110 17.22 -15.70 12.70
N ARG A 111 17.71 -14.46 12.80
CA ARG A 111 16.94 -13.36 13.39
C ARG A 111 15.62 -13.15 12.66
N ASN A 112 15.64 -13.08 11.32
CA ASN A 112 14.42 -12.94 10.52
C ASN A 112 13.46 -14.11 10.71
N ARG A 113 13.96 -15.35 10.72
CA ARG A 113 13.16 -16.55 10.90
C ARG A 113 12.41 -16.53 12.24
N VAL A 114 13.11 -16.25 13.34
CA VAL A 114 12.49 -16.24 14.68
C VAL A 114 11.43 -15.14 14.79
N ILE A 115 11.70 -13.95 14.25
CA ILE A 115 10.72 -12.87 14.23
C ILE A 115 9.51 -13.25 13.39
N LEU A 116 9.70 -13.73 12.16
CA LEU A 116 8.61 -14.14 11.27
C LEU A 116 7.77 -15.30 11.86
N GLU A 117 8.38 -16.21 12.61
CA GLU A 117 7.67 -17.24 13.36
C GLU A 117 6.73 -16.64 14.43
N LYS A 118 7.13 -15.55 15.11
CA LYS A 118 6.26 -14.85 16.06
C LYS A 118 5.04 -14.26 15.34
N TYR A 119 5.24 -13.57 14.22
CA TYR A 119 4.15 -13.05 13.39
C TYR A 119 3.20 -14.16 12.90
N THR A 120 3.76 -15.26 12.41
CA THR A 120 2.98 -16.38 11.88
C THR A 120 2.17 -17.06 12.99
N LYS A 121 2.74 -17.23 14.19
CA LYS A 121 2.01 -17.73 15.37
C LYS A 121 0.86 -16.81 15.79
N ALA A 122 1.00 -15.49 15.60
CA ALA A 122 -0.07 -14.51 15.81
C ALA A 122 -1.12 -14.48 14.68
N GLY A 123 -0.95 -15.29 13.63
CA GLY A 123 -1.92 -15.45 12.55
C GLY A 123 -1.60 -14.70 11.24
N LEU A 124 -0.39 -14.13 11.09
CA LEU A 124 0.05 -13.55 9.83
C LEU A 124 0.22 -14.62 8.74
N TYR A 125 -0.31 -14.37 7.54
CA TYR A 125 -0.03 -15.18 6.36
C TYR A 125 1.28 -14.72 5.67
N PRO A 126 2.35 -15.54 5.63
CA PRO A 126 3.67 -15.11 5.16
C PRO A 126 3.80 -15.16 3.63
N ALA A 127 2.99 -14.37 2.91
CA ALA A 127 3.00 -14.32 1.44
C ALA A 127 4.28 -13.69 0.84
N ALA A 128 4.92 -12.78 1.59
CA ALA A 128 6.19 -12.14 1.23
C ALA A 128 6.17 -11.39 -0.12
N THR A 129 5.13 -10.60 -0.41
CA THR A 129 5.00 -9.91 -1.70
C THR A 129 4.39 -8.52 -1.60
N CYS A 130 4.94 -7.57 -2.38
CA CYS A 130 4.36 -6.24 -2.57
C CYS A 130 3.15 -6.23 -3.51
N THR A 131 2.87 -7.34 -4.19
CA THR A 131 1.70 -7.48 -5.08
C THR A 131 0.66 -8.43 -4.46
N PRO A 132 0.08 -8.07 -3.28
CA PRO A 132 -0.68 -9.01 -2.45
C PRO A 132 -1.96 -9.51 -3.14
N TYR A 133 -2.49 -8.73 -4.07
CA TYR A 133 -3.65 -9.12 -4.87
C TYR A 133 -3.37 -10.28 -5.84
N LEU A 134 -2.12 -10.51 -6.24
CA LEU A 134 -1.74 -11.70 -7.02
C LEU A 134 -1.69 -12.96 -6.16
N SER A 135 -1.61 -12.83 -4.84
CA SER A 135 -1.58 -13.93 -3.86
C SER A 135 -2.90 -14.07 -3.07
N GLY A 136 -3.98 -13.42 -3.51
CA GLY A 136 -5.32 -13.58 -2.95
C GLY A 136 -5.73 -12.55 -1.89
N PHE A 137 -4.94 -11.50 -1.65
CA PHE A 137 -5.38 -10.35 -0.86
C PHE A 137 -6.32 -9.47 -1.70
N LEU A 138 -7.61 -9.78 -1.68
CA LEU A 138 -8.63 -9.11 -2.50
C LEU A 138 -9.68 -8.46 -1.58
N PRO A 139 -9.53 -7.16 -1.23
CA PRO A 139 -10.58 -6.44 -0.52
C PRO A 139 -11.79 -6.19 -1.43
N ARG A 140 -12.97 -6.02 -0.82
CA ARG A 140 -14.21 -5.71 -1.55
C ARG A 140 -14.42 -4.20 -1.65
N MET A 141 -15.34 -3.80 -2.53
CA MET A 141 -15.76 -2.41 -2.64
C MET A 141 -16.30 -1.88 -1.30
N GLY A 142 -15.78 -0.74 -0.86
CA GLY A 142 -16.08 -0.10 0.43
C GLY A 142 -15.44 -0.77 1.64
N GLU A 143 -14.66 -1.84 1.46
CA GLU A 143 -13.95 -2.50 2.56
C GLU A 143 -12.73 -1.68 2.98
N HIS A 144 -12.60 -1.42 4.29
CA HIS A 144 -11.45 -0.72 4.83
C HIS A 144 -10.32 -1.71 5.15
N TYR A 145 -9.16 -1.44 4.57
CA TYR A 145 -7.93 -2.20 4.81
C TYR A 145 -6.80 -1.22 5.14
N VAL A 146 -5.69 -1.76 5.62
CA VAL A 146 -4.44 -1.01 5.80
C VAL A 146 -3.33 -1.72 5.04
N SER A 147 -2.39 -0.96 4.49
CA SER A 147 -1.24 -1.52 3.78
C SER A 147 -0.05 -0.58 3.86
N THR A 148 1.13 -1.15 4.01
CA THR A 148 2.41 -0.44 3.91
C THR A 148 2.89 -0.22 2.48
N GLU A 149 2.15 -0.73 1.48
CA GLU A 149 2.59 -0.77 0.07
C GLU A 149 1.77 0.19 -0.81
N SER A 150 2.40 1.30 -1.19
CA SER A 150 1.79 2.42 -1.92
C SER A 150 1.13 2.04 -3.26
N HIS A 151 1.78 1.21 -4.10
CA HIS A 151 1.20 0.87 -5.40
C HIS A 151 0.02 -0.09 -5.24
N ALA A 152 0.10 -1.00 -4.26
CA ALA A 152 -0.97 -1.92 -3.93
C ALA A 152 -2.17 -1.16 -3.37
N VAL A 153 -1.94 -0.13 -2.54
CA VAL A 153 -2.99 0.80 -2.10
C VAL A 153 -3.68 1.41 -3.31
N THR A 154 -2.90 1.94 -4.25
CA THR A 154 -3.47 2.61 -5.41
C THR A 154 -4.28 1.69 -6.28
N LEU A 155 -3.79 0.47 -6.54
CA LEU A 155 -4.48 -0.52 -7.34
C LEU A 155 -5.75 -0.99 -6.67
N MET A 156 -5.71 -1.33 -5.38
CA MET A 156 -6.88 -1.84 -4.67
C MET A 156 -7.96 -0.76 -4.49
N ASN A 157 -7.56 0.48 -4.21
CA ASN A 157 -8.48 1.61 -4.16
C ASN A 157 -9.16 1.85 -5.51
N SER A 158 -8.39 1.79 -6.61
CA SER A 158 -8.87 2.19 -7.94
C SER A 158 -9.60 1.08 -8.70
N LEU A 159 -9.26 -0.20 -8.50
CA LEU A 159 -9.85 -1.32 -9.23
C LEU A 159 -10.90 -2.08 -8.43
N TRP A 160 -10.76 -2.16 -7.10
CA TRP A 160 -11.76 -2.82 -6.25
C TRP A 160 -12.64 -1.84 -5.48
N GLY A 161 -12.36 -0.54 -5.51
CA GLY A 161 -13.10 0.44 -4.71
C GLY A 161 -12.94 0.20 -3.21
N ALA A 162 -11.86 -0.48 -2.81
CA ALA A 162 -11.50 -0.65 -1.42
C ALA A 162 -10.99 0.68 -0.86
N CYS A 163 -10.84 0.77 0.46
CA CYS A 163 -10.59 2.04 1.14
C CYS A 163 -9.39 1.93 2.09
N ALA A 164 -8.24 2.44 1.66
CA ALA A 164 -7.05 2.64 2.50
C ALA A 164 -6.31 3.92 2.13
N ASN A 165 -5.47 4.41 3.05
CA ASN A 165 -4.41 5.36 2.74
C ASN A 165 -3.07 4.60 2.59
N ALA A 166 -2.01 5.29 2.18
CA ALA A 166 -0.64 4.78 2.31
C ALA A 166 -0.17 4.98 3.76
N ASP A 167 -0.61 4.07 4.64
CA ASP A 167 -0.29 4.12 6.07
C ASP A 167 1.17 3.73 6.35
N GLY A 168 1.76 4.33 7.38
CA GLY A 168 3.08 3.94 7.89
C GLY A 168 3.08 2.56 8.53
N ILE A 169 4.28 2.01 8.78
CA ILE A 169 4.48 0.65 9.32
C ILE A 169 3.74 0.47 10.65
N GLU A 170 3.92 1.41 11.58
CA GLU A 170 3.38 1.38 12.93
C GLU A 170 1.86 1.55 12.92
N ALA A 171 1.36 2.47 12.08
CA ALA A 171 -0.08 2.68 11.91
C ALA A 171 -0.78 1.45 11.34
N ALA A 172 -0.22 0.83 10.30
CA ALA A 172 -0.77 -0.38 9.71
C ALA A 172 -0.70 -1.56 10.70
N PHE A 173 0.42 -1.72 11.41
CA PHE A 173 0.60 -2.79 12.40
C PHE A 173 -0.38 -2.64 13.58
N CYS A 174 -0.44 -1.46 14.20
CA CYS A 174 -1.39 -1.18 15.28
C CYS A 174 -2.83 -1.36 14.83
N SER A 175 -3.16 -0.94 13.61
CA SER A 175 -4.50 -1.14 13.02
C SER A 175 -4.83 -2.61 12.85
N ALA A 176 -3.85 -3.43 12.43
CA ALA A 176 -4.04 -4.87 12.28
C ALA A 176 -4.24 -5.57 13.64
N VAL A 177 -3.56 -5.11 14.68
CA VAL A 177 -3.65 -5.65 16.04
C VAL A 177 -4.98 -5.31 16.71
N CYS A 178 -5.42 -4.05 16.63
CA CYS A 178 -6.66 -3.61 17.29
C CYS A 178 -7.92 -3.71 16.41
N GLY A 179 -7.76 -3.87 15.09
CA GLY A 179 -8.85 -3.95 14.13
C GLY A 179 -9.48 -2.60 13.80
N LYS A 180 -8.80 -1.50 14.12
CA LYS A 180 -9.29 -0.12 13.98
C LYS A 180 -8.26 0.75 13.31
N THR A 181 -8.69 1.65 12.44
CA THR A 181 -7.87 2.74 11.88
C THR A 181 -8.68 4.04 11.92
N PRO A 182 -8.08 5.24 11.86
CA PRO A 182 -8.86 6.46 11.84
C PRO A 182 -9.73 6.53 10.57
N LEU A 183 -10.96 7.04 10.71
CA LEU A 183 -11.83 7.30 9.56
C LEU A 183 -11.44 8.65 8.93
N TRP A 184 -10.45 8.64 8.05
CA TRP A 184 -9.91 9.84 7.39
C TRP A 184 -9.44 9.53 5.95
N GLY A 185 -9.10 10.58 5.20
CA GLY A 185 -8.53 10.43 3.86
C GLY A 185 -9.42 9.59 2.93
N ASN A 186 -8.84 8.56 2.33
CA ASN A 186 -9.48 7.62 1.41
C ASN A 186 -10.41 6.61 2.09
N HIS A 187 -10.48 6.55 3.43
CA HIS A 187 -11.55 5.84 4.14
C HIS A 187 -12.89 6.60 4.08
N ILE A 188 -12.91 7.88 3.71
CA ILE A 188 -14.13 8.67 3.60
C ILE A 188 -14.58 8.72 2.14
N MET A 189 -15.73 8.11 1.84
CA MET A 189 -16.23 8.02 0.46
C MET A 189 -16.39 9.38 -0.24
N SER A 190 -16.76 10.45 0.46
CA SER A 190 -16.88 11.79 -0.14
C SER A 190 -15.55 12.41 -0.56
N ASN A 191 -14.42 11.96 0.01
CA ASN A 191 -13.09 12.48 -0.33
C ASN A 191 -12.55 11.91 -1.64
N ARG A 192 -13.05 10.75 -2.05
CA ARG A 192 -12.49 9.90 -3.12
C ARG A 192 -12.80 10.35 -4.55
N GLY A 193 -13.44 11.48 -4.77
CA GLY A 193 -13.71 11.94 -6.14
C GLY A 193 -12.44 12.52 -6.77
N GLY A 194 -12.36 12.44 -8.09
CA GLY A 194 -11.31 13.01 -8.91
C GLY A 194 -11.05 14.49 -8.67
N THR A 195 -9.82 14.90 -8.93
CA THR A 195 -9.37 16.29 -8.87
C THR A 195 -8.77 16.77 -10.18
N HIS A 196 -7.89 16.00 -10.82
CA HIS A 196 -7.24 16.38 -12.07
C HIS A 196 -7.69 15.45 -13.20
N HIS A 197 -8.06 16.02 -14.34
CA HIS A 197 -8.50 15.25 -15.50
C HIS A 197 -7.38 15.11 -16.52
N PHE A 198 -7.06 13.89 -16.90
CA PHE A 198 -6.11 13.57 -17.96
C PHE A 198 -6.85 12.89 -19.11
N ARG A 199 -6.94 13.57 -20.26
CA ARG A 199 -7.47 13.01 -21.49
C ARG A 199 -6.34 12.42 -22.33
N VAL A 200 -6.31 11.11 -22.43
CA VAL A 200 -5.31 10.37 -23.20
C VAL A 200 -5.81 10.24 -24.65
N GLU A 201 -5.06 10.78 -25.60
CA GLU A 201 -5.41 10.84 -27.04
C GLU A 201 -4.78 9.73 -27.88
N PHE A 202 -4.34 8.66 -27.22
CA PHE A 202 -3.83 7.45 -27.86
C PHE A 202 -4.13 6.23 -26.98
N THR A 203 -4.00 5.05 -27.55
CA THR A 203 -4.17 3.78 -26.83
C THR A 203 -2.80 3.20 -26.54
N PRO A 204 -2.39 3.05 -25.27
CA PRO A 204 -1.12 2.38 -24.94
C PRO A 204 -1.15 0.90 -25.37
N GLN A 205 -0.10 0.44 -26.05
CA GLN A 205 -0.06 -0.87 -26.71
C GLN A 205 0.65 -1.96 -25.92
N ASN A 206 1.49 -1.61 -24.94
CA ASN A 206 2.32 -2.55 -24.19
C ASN A 206 2.58 -2.07 -22.76
N VAL A 207 3.18 -2.92 -21.93
CA VAL A 207 3.47 -2.63 -20.52
C VAL A 207 4.35 -1.40 -20.35
N MET A 208 5.34 -1.19 -21.24
CA MET A 208 6.25 -0.04 -21.17
C MET A 208 5.50 1.28 -21.41
N GLU A 209 4.62 1.35 -22.40
CA GLU A 209 3.80 2.54 -22.64
C GLU A 209 2.83 2.82 -21.48
N TRP A 210 2.26 1.78 -20.86
CA TRP A 210 1.46 1.94 -19.64
C TRP A 210 2.29 2.45 -18.46
N ASP A 211 3.52 1.94 -18.30
CA ASP A 211 4.45 2.38 -17.26
C ASP A 211 4.82 3.85 -17.43
N LEU A 212 5.20 4.26 -18.65
CA LEU A 212 5.52 5.64 -19.01
C LEU A 212 4.30 6.56 -18.86
N LEU A 213 3.10 6.11 -19.23
CA LEU A 213 1.87 6.87 -19.01
C LEU A 213 1.66 7.15 -17.52
N GLY A 214 1.89 6.16 -16.66
CA GLY A 214 1.82 6.33 -15.22
C GLY A 214 2.86 7.33 -14.69
N TYR A 215 4.09 7.29 -15.21
CA TYR A 215 5.15 8.25 -14.89
C TYR A 215 4.77 9.69 -15.31
N VAL A 216 4.31 9.87 -16.55
CA VAL A 216 3.93 11.18 -17.10
C VAL A 216 2.80 11.80 -16.28
N ILE A 217 1.74 11.03 -16.04
CA ILE A 217 0.62 11.54 -15.26
C ILE A 217 1.05 11.81 -13.82
N GLY A 218 1.77 10.88 -13.17
CA GLY A 218 2.20 11.05 -11.79
C GLY A 218 3.13 12.25 -11.59
N SER A 219 4.08 12.49 -12.50
CA SER A 219 4.97 13.67 -12.45
C SER A 219 4.26 15.01 -12.66
N ARG A 220 3.08 15.01 -13.30
CA ARG A 220 2.23 16.19 -13.50
C ARG A 220 1.12 16.32 -12.46
N THR A 221 0.93 15.30 -11.64
CA THR A 221 -0.12 15.23 -10.63
C THR A 221 0.39 15.80 -9.30
N PRO A 222 -0.25 16.84 -8.73
CA PRO A 222 0.13 17.33 -7.41
C PRO A 222 -0.02 16.24 -6.36
N THR A 223 0.83 16.28 -5.33
CA THR A 223 0.79 15.31 -4.22
C THR A 223 -0.60 15.29 -3.57
N HIS A 224 -1.06 14.11 -3.17
CA HIS A 224 -2.39 13.85 -2.58
C HIS A 224 -3.60 14.16 -3.47
N SER A 225 -3.40 14.30 -4.77
CA SER A 225 -4.50 14.49 -5.72
C SER A 225 -4.98 13.15 -6.31
N THR A 226 -6.20 13.15 -6.86
CA THR A 226 -6.85 11.96 -7.41
C THR A 226 -6.98 12.13 -8.93
N PRO A 227 -6.01 11.64 -9.72
CA PRO A 227 -6.07 11.76 -11.17
C PRO A 227 -7.23 10.94 -11.76
N VAL A 228 -7.87 11.48 -12.79
CA VAL A 228 -8.95 10.83 -13.55
C VAL A 228 -8.51 10.71 -14.99
N LEU A 229 -8.40 9.49 -15.48
CA LEU A 229 -8.00 9.17 -16.84
C LEU A 229 -9.24 8.91 -17.68
N SER A 230 -9.23 9.46 -18.89
CA SER A 230 -10.26 9.25 -19.92
C SER A 230 -9.61 9.15 -21.30
N GLY A 231 -10.36 8.65 -22.27
CA GLY A 231 -9.87 8.42 -23.64
C GLY A 231 -10.09 6.96 -24.05
N ASP A 232 -9.57 6.59 -25.21
CA ASP A 232 -9.55 5.20 -25.65
C ASP A 232 -8.31 4.49 -25.10
N LEU A 233 -8.47 3.92 -23.91
CA LEU A 233 -7.41 3.17 -23.21
C LEU A 233 -7.45 1.67 -23.52
N GLY A 234 -8.28 1.23 -24.47
CA GLY A 234 -8.47 -0.18 -24.75
C GLY A 234 -9.01 -0.97 -23.54
N THR A 235 -8.57 -2.22 -23.38
CA THR A 235 -8.93 -3.08 -22.25
C THR A 235 -7.66 -3.56 -21.57
N PRO A 236 -7.07 -2.75 -20.67
CA PRO A 236 -5.79 -3.09 -20.07
C PRO A 236 -5.92 -4.30 -19.14
N GLY A 237 -4.90 -5.15 -19.16
CA GLY A 237 -4.78 -6.25 -18.22
C GLY A 237 -4.23 -5.79 -16.87
N MET A 238 -4.13 -6.73 -15.94
CA MET A 238 -3.60 -6.48 -14.61
C MET A 238 -2.12 -6.09 -14.61
N VAL A 239 -1.33 -6.57 -15.59
CA VAL A 239 0.11 -6.27 -15.67
C VAL A 239 0.33 -4.82 -16.10
N GLU A 240 -0.39 -4.36 -17.12
CA GLU A 240 -0.37 -2.99 -17.61
C GLU A 240 -0.80 -2.01 -16.52
N LEU A 241 -1.95 -2.27 -15.89
CA LEU A 241 -2.46 -1.44 -14.80
C LEU A 241 -1.50 -1.43 -13.62
N LYS A 242 -0.95 -2.59 -13.22
CA LYS A 242 0.05 -2.65 -12.15
C LYS A 242 1.27 -1.77 -12.45
N SER A 243 1.82 -1.83 -13.66
CA SER A 243 3.01 -1.04 -14.03
C SER A 243 2.71 0.45 -14.00
N CYS A 244 1.68 0.87 -14.75
CA CYS A 244 1.16 2.25 -14.71
C CYS A 244 0.89 2.73 -13.29
N PHE A 245 0.46 1.80 -12.42
CA PHE A 245 0.10 2.15 -11.08
C PHE A 245 1.28 2.34 -10.15
N ALA A 246 2.29 1.51 -10.28
CA ALA A 246 3.55 1.66 -9.60
C ALA A 246 4.25 2.97 -9.99
N SER A 247 4.43 3.25 -11.29
CA SER A 247 5.14 4.46 -11.74
C SER A 247 4.45 5.75 -11.31
N MET A 248 3.11 5.80 -11.35
CA MET A 248 2.33 6.95 -10.88
C MET A 248 2.39 7.13 -9.36
N ALA A 249 2.35 6.03 -8.58
CA ALA A 249 2.47 6.10 -7.13
C ALA A 249 3.86 6.64 -6.73
N THR A 250 4.91 6.18 -7.41
CA THR A 250 6.30 6.62 -7.20
C THR A 250 6.49 8.11 -7.49
N THR A 251 5.86 8.63 -8.55
CA THR A 251 6.11 10.01 -9.01
C THR A 251 5.15 11.04 -8.43
N GLY A 252 3.88 10.70 -8.25
CA GLY A 252 2.83 11.63 -7.80
C GLY A 252 2.28 11.36 -6.40
N GLY A 253 2.61 10.21 -5.78
CA GLY A 253 2.05 9.82 -4.49
C GLY A 253 0.52 9.65 -4.51
N ALA A 254 -0.05 9.33 -5.67
CA ALA A 254 -1.49 9.15 -5.84
C ALA A 254 -1.92 7.81 -5.21
N GLU A 255 -2.71 7.86 -4.13
CA GLU A 255 -3.23 6.66 -3.44
C GLU A 255 -4.55 6.13 -4.05
N LEU A 256 -5.18 6.92 -4.90
CA LEU A 256 -6.40 6.58 -5.62
C LEU A 256 -6.35 7.30 -6.97
N ARG A 257 -6.82 6.62 -8.01
CA ARG A 257 -7.09 7.22 -9.31
C ARG A 257 -8.35 6.62 -9.90
N HIS A 258 -8.92 7.32 -10.86
CA HIS A 258 -10.07 6.83 -11.61
C HIS A 258 -9.69 6.63 -13.06
N ILE A 259 -10.06 5.49 -13.63
CA ILE A 259 -10.08 5.31 -15.08
C ILE A 259 -11.55 5.21 -15.48
N ILE A 260 -12.03 6.17 -16.27
CA ILE A 260 -13.45 6.22 -16.65
C ILE A 260 -13.83 4.93 -17.38
N GLY A 261 -14.86 4.25 -16.89
CA GLY A 261 -15.36 2.99 -17.45
C GLY A 261 -14.65 1.72 -16.97
N VAL A 262 -13.53 1.85 -16.24
CA VAL A 262 -12.79 0.72 -15.65
C VAL A 262 -12.91 0.72 -14.13
N THR A 263 -12.72 1.87 -13.48
CA THR A 263 -12.81 2.00 -12.03
C THR A 263 -14.28 1.91 -11.57
N PRO A 264 -14.62 1.06 -10.57
CA PRO A 264 -16.01 0.90 -10.11
C PRO A 264 -16.68 2.20 -9.64
N GLU A 265 -15.90 3.13 -9.08
CA GLU A 265 -16.38 4.44 -8.61
C GLU A 265 -16.51 5.48 -9.73
N ALA A 266 -16.04 5.17 -10.95
CA ALA A 266 -15.94 6.10 -12.07
C ALA A 266 -16.48 5.48 -13.37
N THR A 267 -17.74 5.06 -13.35
CA THR A 267 -18.41 4.54 -14.56
C THR A 267 -18.57 5.60 -15.65
N ASP A 268 -18.58 6.87 -15.27
CA ASP A 268 -18.68 8.03 -16.13
C ASP A 268 -17.98 9.24 -15.48
N PHE A 269 -17.91 10.35 -16.21
CA PHE A 269 -17.25 11.57 -15.75
C PHE A 269 -17.88 12.14 -14.48
N ASP A 270 -19.21 12.22 -14.41
CA ASP A 270 -19.89 12.81 -13.25
C ASP A 270 -19.60 12.02 -11.96
N ARG A 271 -19.62 10.69 -12.05
CA ARG A 271 -19.25 9.82 -10.92
C ARG A 271 -17.78 9.92 -10.56
N ALA A 272 -16.89 9.94 -11.56
CA ALA A 272 -15.44 10.07 -11.32
C ALA A 272 -15.11 11.30 -10.47
N PHE A 273 -15.75 12.44 -10.76
CA PHE A 273 -15.54 13.69 -10.01
C PHE A 273 -16.52 13.89 -8.85
N ARG A 274 -17.50 12.98 -8.68
CA ARG A 274 -18.59 13.07 -7.69
C ARG A 274 -19.37 14.38 -7.82
N GLY A 275 -19.71 14.77 -9.04
CA GLY A 275 -20.43 16.00 -9.37
C GLY A 275 -19.62 17.30 -9.17
N ARG A 276 -18.32 17.19 -8.87
CA ARG A 276 -17.42 18.34 -8.75
C ARG A 276 -16.78 18.66 -10.10
N LYS A 277 -16.27 19.88 -10.26
CA LYS A 277 -15.46 20.23 -11.44
C LYS A 277 -14.02 19.77 -11.23
N ALA A 278 -13.35 19.41 -12.31
CA ALA A 278 -11.91 19.19 -12.29
C ALA A 278 -11.19 20.50 -11.90
N VAL A 279 -10.15 20.36 -11.08
CA VAL A 279 -9.24 21.44 -10.67
C VAL A 279 -8.40 21.88 -11.86
N ALA A 280 -7.93 20.93 -12.66
CA ALA A 280 -7.25 21.15 -13.93
C ALA A 280 -7.56 20.01 -14.91
N GLU A 281 -7.42 20.31 -16.19
CA GLU A 281 -7.58 19.36 -17.29
C GLU A 281 -6.35 19.42 -18.18
N GLU A 282 -5.80 18.26 -18.51
CA GLU A 282 -4.61 18.09 -19.35
C GLU A 282 -4.85 17.02 -20.41
N VAL A 283 -4.21 17.20 -21.56
CA VAL A 283 -4.21 16.24 -22.65
C VAL A 283 -2.87 15.53 -22.68
N ILE A 284 -2.88 14.20 -22.69
CA ILE A 284 -1.69 13.37 -22.87
C ILE A 284 -1.69 12.82 -24.29
N THR A 285 -0.60 13.06 -25.00
CA THR A 285 -0.38 12.72 -26.41
C THR A 285 0.74 11.67 -26.53
N PRO A 286 0.90 11.01 -27.69
CA PRO A 286 2.03 10.11 -27.94
C PRO A 286 3.40 10.76 -27.69
N ARG A 287 3.52 12.06 -27.98
CA ARG A 287 4.76 12.82 -27.78
C ARG A 287 5.18 12.87 -26.31
N ASP A 288 4.22 12.94 -25.38
CA ASP A 288 4.53 12.94 -23.95
C ASP A 288 5.18 11.61 -23.50
N ILE A 289 4.80 10.50 -24.15
CA ILE A 289 5.37 9.18 -23.91
C ILE A 289 6.76 9.06 -24.54
N GLU A 290 6.94 9.58 -25.76
CA GLU A 290 8.25 9.64 -26.43
C GLU A 290 9.26 10.45 -25.59
N GLU A 291 8.86 11.64 -25.13
CA GLU A 291 9.69 12.49 -24.26
C GLU A 291 10.03 11.79 -22.94
N ALA A 292 9.08 11.06 -22.34
CA ALA A 292 9.34 10.27 -21.14
C ALA A 292 10.30 9.10 -21.40
N ALA A 293 10.16 8.41 -22.54
CA ALA A 293 11.05 7.31 -22.92
C ALA A 293 12.50 7.79 -23.11
N GLU A 294 12.69 8.97 -23.70
CA GLU A 294 14.02 9.59 -23.87
C GLU A 294 14.72 9.87 -22.53
N LEU A 295 13.97 10.23 -21.48
CA LEU A 295 14.53 10.44 -20.14
C LEU A 295 15.10 9.15 -19.51
N PHE A 296 14.56 7.99 -19.90
CA PHE A 296 14.99 6.68 -19.42
C PHE A 296 15.86 5.92 -20.43
N ALA A 297 16.16 6.51 -21.58
CA ALA A 297 17.05 5.91 -22.55
C ALA A 297 18.45 5.78 -21.93
N GLY A 298 18.92 4.52 -21.81
CA GLY A 298 20.24 4.23 -21.29
C GLY A 298 21.34 4.81 -22.19
N THR A 299 22.49 5.11 -21.59
CA THR A 299 23.74 5.34 -22.33
C THR A 299 24.34 4.00 -22.75
N ASP A 300 25.29 4.00 -23.70
CA ASP A 300 26.06 2.80 -24.10
C ASP A 300 27.05 2.32 -23.01
N GLU A 301 26.74 2.58 -21.74
CA GLU A 301 27.57 2.20 -20.59
C GLU A 301 27.37 0.72 -20.21
N ALA A 302 28.41 0.12 -19.63
CA ALA A 302 28.33 -1.25 -19.14
C ALA A 302 27.42 -1.33 -17.91
N VAL A 303 26.42 -2.23 -17.94
CA VAL A 303 25.50 -2.47 -16.83
C VAL A 303 26.05 -3.57 -15.93
N ASP A 304 26.33 -3.24 -14.66
CA ASP A 304 26.86 -4.19 -13.67
C ASP A 304 25.79 -5.11 -13.05
N TYR A 305 24.54 -4.63 -12.95
CA TYR A 305 23.45 -5.34 -12.28
C TYR A 305 22.09 -4.96 -12.85
N VAL A 306 21.23 -5.96 -13.05
CA VAL A 306 19.83 -5.79 -13.45
C VAL A 306 18.95 -6.43 -12.40
N SER A 307 18.05 -5.65 -11.80
CA SER A 307 17.01 -6.15 -10.90
C SER A 307 15.68 -6.20 -11.63
N LEU A 308 15.03 -7.36 -11.62
CA LEU A 308 13.72 -7.57 -12.25
C LEU A 308 12.73 -8.00 -11.17
N GLY A 309 11.48 -7.55 -11.28
CA GLY A 309 10.45 -7.90 -10.30
C GLY A 309 10.20 -6.85 -9.22
N CYS A 310 10.35 -5.56 -9.52
CA CYS A 310 9.81 -4.49 -8.67
C CYS A 310 8.83 -3.63 -9.49
N PRO A 311 7.51 -3.66 -9.19
CA PRO A 311 6.84 -4.57 -8.26
C PRO A 311 6.99 -6.05 -8.66
N HIS A 312 6.81 -6.97 -7.70
CA HIS A 312 6.95 -8.41 -7.94
C HIS A 312 6.19 -8.87 -9.19
N TYR A 313 6.87 -9.64 -10.03
CA TYR A 313 6.34 -10.10 -11.30
C TYR A 313 5.20 -11.11 -11.12
N SER A 314 4.23 -11.05 -12.04
CA SER A 314 3.31 -12.17 -12.22
C SER A 314 4.03 -13.36 -12.86
N ILE A 315 3.38 -14.53 -12.85
CA ILE A 315 3.91 -15.71 -13.54
C ILE A 315 4.10 -15.50 -15.05
N ASP A 316 3.30 -14.64 -15.67
CA ASP A 316 3.43 -14.31 -17.09
C ASP A 316 4.65 -13.40 -17.34
N GLN A 317 4.87 -12.39 -16.49
CA GLN A 317 6.08 -11.56 -16.58
C GLN A 317 7.36 -12.37 -16.33
N VAL A 318 7.32 -13.39 -15.46
CA VAL A 318 8.45 -14.31 -15.25
C VAL A 318 8.70 -15.18 -16.49
N ARG A 319 7.68 -15.49 -17.29
CA ARG A 319 7.84 -16.30 -18.51
C ARG A 319 8.58 -15.54 -19.61
N ASP A 320 8.39 -14.22 -19.66
CA ASP A 320 8.91 -13.37 -20.75
C ASP A 320 10.38 -12.95 -20.55
N VAL A 321 10.96 -13.23 -19.38
CA VAL A 321 12.36 -12.94 -19.02
C VAL A 321 13.24 -14.19 -19.02
#